data_AF-A0A4V1BRN2-F1
#
_entry.id   AF-A0A4V1BRN2-F1
#
_cell.length_a   1.000
_cell.length_b   1.000
_cell.length_c   1.000
_cell.angle_alpha   90.00
_cell.angle_beta   90.00
_cell.angle_gamma   90.00
#
_symmetry.space_group_name_H-M   'P 1'
#
loop_
_entity.id
_entity.type
_entity.pdbx_description
1 polymer ?
#
loop_
_entity_poly.entity_id
_entity_poly.type
_entity_poly.pdbx_seq_one_letter_code
_entity_poly.pdbx_strand_id
1 'polypeptide(L)'
;MDYRNKIGIVALLTSSLLLSACSSGLEEAGPPPCNDSEILEISARAKNFVWGDPERQIFESKWHTVVVEQIEKKYQYLERKGLQDAVAARQDLSNFESDLQTLLQLNQQKEHDIKNFVCLASDAEIAGAASQNQSIEYILAALPDIYKVIEVKTAQIEASNEKR
;
A
#
# COMPACT_ATOMS: atom_id res chain seq x y z
N MET A 1 -70.12 69.13 -3.61
CA MET A 1 -71.04 68.22 -2.89
C MET A 1 -70.66 66.81 -3.22
N ASP A 2 -70.57 66.03 -2.15
CA ASP A 2 -70.52 64.57 -1.99
C ASP A 2 -69.37 63.68 -2.50
N TYR A 3 -68.92 62.89 -1.53
CA TYR A 3 -67.88 61.88 -1.49
C TYR A 3 -68.44 60.50 -1.84
N ARG A 4 -67.58 59.62 -2.38
CA ARG A 4 -67.39 58.20 -1.99
C ARG A 4 -66.30 57.61 -2.89
N ASN A 5 -65.03 57.52 -2.46
CA ASN A 5 -64.45 56.57 -1.50
C ASN A 5 -64.53 55.11 -1.99
N LYS A 6 -63.38 54.52 -2.41
CA LYS A 6 -62.72 53.39 -1.72
C LYS A 6 -61.50 52.85 -2.50
N ILE A 7 -60.33 53.03 -1.88
CA ILE A 7 -59.29 52.03 -1.57
C ILE A 7 -58.83 51.07 -2.68
N GLY A 8 -57.56 51.22 -3.05
CA GLY A 8 -56.53 50.18 -2.90
C GLY A 8 -56.38 49.14 -4.00
N ILE A 9 -55.26 49.17 -4.71
CA ILE A 9 -54.11 48.27 -4.48
C ILE A 9 -53.06 48.62 -5.53
N VAL A 10 -51.90 49.05 -5.06
CA VAL A 10 -50.67 49.10 -5.86
C VAL A 10 -50.19 47.66 -5.99
N ALA A 11 -50.42 47.03 -7.14
CA ALA A 11 -49.74 45.80 -7.49
C ALA A 11 -48.40 46.17 -8.13
N LEU A 12 -47.36 46.06 -7.31
CA LEU A 12 -45.97 46.16 -7.69
C LEU A 12 -45.67 45.23 -8.87
N LEU A 13 -44.97 45.81 -9.84
CA LEU A 13 -44.20 45.15 -10.89
C LEU A 13 -43.40 43.97 -10.32
N THR A 14 -43.85 42.74 -10.54
CA THR A 14 -42.98 41.55 -10.46
C THR A 14 -42.31 41.36 -11.83
N SER A 15 -41.53 42.37 -12.22
CA SER A 15 -40.58 42.24 -13.31
C SER A 15 -39.41 41.40 -12.81
N SER A 16 -39.39 40.14 -13.23
CA SER A 16 -38.21 39.39 -13.66
C SER A 16 -36.87 39.86 -13.07
N LEU A 17 -36.60 39.52 -11.81
CA LEU A 17 -35.24 39.34 -11.32
C LEU A 17 -34.74 37.97 -11.83
N LEU A 18 -34.35 37.96 -13.10
CA LEU A 18 -33.39 37.01 -13.62
C LEU A 18 -32.02 37.40 -13.04
N LEU A 19 -31.29 36.38 -12.56
CA LEU A 19 -29.85 36.36 -12.33
C LEU A 19 -29.33 37.21 -11.16
N SER A 20 -29.47 36.69 -9.95
CA SER A 20 -28.37 36.78 -8.97
C SER A 20 -27.82 35.39 -8.77
N ALA A 21 -26.71 35.14 -9.48
CA ALA A 21 -25.79 34.03 -9.38
C ALA A 21 -25.87 33.20 -8.09
N CYS A 22 -25.88 31.87 -8.26
CA CYS A 22 -25.39 30.91 -7.29
C CYS A 22 -23.98 31.34 -6.84
N SER A 23 -23.87 32.00 -5.69
CA SER A 23 -22.60 32.36 -5.10
C SER A 23 -22.51 31.78 -3.68
N SER A 24 -22.51 30.46 -3.62
CA SER A 24 -21.47 29.79 -2.85
C SER A 24 -20.74 28.95 -3.89
N GLY A 25 -19.58 29.44 -4.34
CA GLY A 25 -18.61 28.52 -4.89
C GLY A 25 -18.38 27.51 -3.78
N LEU A 26 -18.92 26.30 -3.94
CA LEU A 26 -18.15 25.16 -3.46
C LEU A 26 -16.82 25.35 -4.16
N GLU A 27 -15.81 25.80 -3.43
CA GLU A 27 -14.46 25.45 -3.79
C GLU A 27 -14.54 23.95 -4.05
N GLU A 28 -14.41 23.53 -5.32
CA GLU A 28 -14.22 22.13 -5.64
C GLU A 28 -13.00 21.75 -4.81
N ALA A 29 -13.25 21.12 -3.67
CA ALA A 29 -12.20 20.62 -2.83
C ALA A 29 -11.38 19.73 -3.77
N GLY A 30 -10.13 20.16 -4.03
CA GLY A 30 -9.25 19.40 -4.90
C GLY A 30 -9.15 17.96 -4.43
N PRO A 31 -8.60 17.07 -5.26
CA PRO A 31 -8.48 15.66 -4.89
C PRO A 31 -7.85 15.52 -3.49
N PRO A 32 -8.36 14.61 -2.66
CA PRO A 32 -7.83 14.40 -1.32
C PRO A 32 -6.37 13.89 -1.38
N PRO A 33 -5.59 13.99 -0.30
CA PRO A 33 -4.30 13.30 -0.22
C PRO A 33 -4.49 11.78 -0.35
N CYS A 34 -3.49 11.09 -0.93
CA CYS A 34 -3.54 9.64 -1.04
C CYS A 34 -3.54 8.97 0.35
N ASN A 35 -4.28 7.86 0.49
CA ASN A 35 -4.32 7.10 1.74
C ASN A 35 -3.27 6.00 1.73
N ASP A 36 -2.25 6.15 2.57
CA ASP A 36 -1.13 5.22 2.66
C ASP A 36 -1.25 4.19 3.80
N SER A 37 -2.39 4.15 4.52
CA SER A 37 -2.50 3.32 5.73
C SER A 37 -2.19 1.84 5.48
N GLU A 38 -2.71 1.28 4.39
CA GLU A 38 -2.49 -0.12 4.04
C GLU A 38 -1.05 -0.37 3.56
N ILE A 39 -0.49 0.54 2.74
CA ILE A 39 0.91 0.49 2.31
C ILE A 39 1.85 0.48 3.52
N LEU A 40 1.61 1.34 4.51
CA LEU A 40 2.40 1.43 5.73
C LEU A 40 2.29 0.16 6.58
N GLU A 41 1.08 -0.39 6.72
CA GLU A 41 0.85 -1.61 7.49
C GLU A 41 1.58 -2.82 6.88
N ILE A 42 1.40 -3.04 5.57
CA ILE A 42 2.02 -4.18 4.89
C ILE A 42 3.54 -4.00 4.84
N SER A 43 4.04 -2.77 4.63
CA SER A 43 5.47 -2.47 4.70
C SER A 43 6.06 -2.81 6.06
N ALA A 44 5.33 -2.57 7.15
CA ALA A 44 5.76 -2.94 8.50
C ALA A 44 5.82 -4.46 8.69
N ARG A 45 4.86 -5.23 8.16
CA ARG A 45 4.89 -6.70 8.21
C ARG A 45 6.03 -7.28 7.40
N ALA A 46 6.21 -6.83 6.16
CA ALA A 46 7.32 -7.25 5.29
C ALA A 46 8.68 -6.95 5.95
N LYS A 47 8.82 -5.78 6.57
CA LYS A 47 10.01 -5.43 7.35
C LYS A 47 10.23 -6.35 8.54
N ASN A 48 9.19 -6.59 9.34
CA ASN A 48 9.29 -7.44 10.52
C ASN A 48 9.70 -8.87 10.15
N PHE A 49 9.23 -9.38 8.99
CA PHE A 49 9.70 -10.65 8.47
C PHE A 49 11.23 -10.65 8.25
N VAL A 50 11.80 -9.63 7.64
CA VAL A 50 13.24 -9.63 7.29
C VAL A 50 14.15 -9.49 8.52
N TRP A 51 13.88 -8.52 9.40
CA TRP A 51 14.81 -8.21 10.51
C TRP A 51 14.36 -8.66 11.90
N GLY A 52 13.07 -8.91 12.11
CA GLY A 52 12.51 -9.18 13.44
C GLY A 52 12.71 -8.04 14.46
N ASP A 53 13.18 -6.87 13.99
CA ASP A 53 13.55 -5.71 14.79
C ASP A 53 12.65 -4.52 14.39
N PRO A 54 11.81 -4.03 15.31
CA PRO A 54 10.92 -2.90 15.05
C PRO A 54 11.68 -1.57 14.88
N GLU A 55 12.94 -1.44 15.30
CA GLU A 55 13.67 -0.15 15.27
C GLU A 55 14.29 0.20 13.91
N ARG A 56 14.46 -0.76 13.00
CA ARG A 56 15.02 -0.49 11.65
C ARG A 56 13.96 0.14 10.74
N GLN A 57 14.04 1.42 10.40
CA GLN A 57 12.95 2.10 9.65
C GLN A 57 12.91 1.76 8.14
N ILE A 58 11.67 1.54 7.65
CA ILE A 58 11.12 1.57 6.28
C ILE A 58 11.86 0.77 5.19
N PHE A 59 11.11 0.20 4.25
CA PHE A 59 11.62 -0.40 3.02
C PHE A 59 12.30 0.69 2.15
N GLU A 60 13.59 0.97 2.37
CA GLU A 60 14.32 1.93 1.54
C GLU A 60 14.80 1.29 0.23
N SER A 61 14.96 2.10 -0.81
CA SER A 61 15.36 1.65 -2.16
C SER A 61 16.71 0.94 -2.25
N LYS A 62 17.54 1.03 -1.20
CA LYS A 62 18.86 0.39 -1.12
C LYS A 62 18.82 -1.01 -0.49
N TRP A 63 17.63 -1.48 -0.11
CA TRP A 63 17.49 -2.66 0.75
C TRP A 63 17.36 -3.97 -0.01
N HIS A 64 17.09 -3.93 -1.32
CA HIS A 64 16.90 -5.12 -2.15
C HIS A 64 17.97 -6.21 -1.99
N THR A 65 19.28 -5.88 -2.08
CA THR A 65 20.35 -6.88 -1.84
C THR A 65 20.40 -7.34 -0.38
N VAL A 66 20.29 -6.40 0.57
CA VAL A 66 20.34 -6.71 2.01
C VAL A 66 19.18 -7.61 2.43
N VAL A 67 17.99 -7.40 1.90
CA VAL A 67 16.79 -8.21 2.20
C VAL A 67 17.02 -9.66 1.79
N VAL A 68 17.43 -9.89 0.54
CA VAL A 68 17.69 -11.26 0.04
C VAL A 68 18.74 -11.95 0.93
N GLU A 69 19.85 -11.27 1.22
CA GLU A 69 20.88 -11.82 2.11
C GLU A 69 20.37 -12.14 3.52
N GLN A 70 19.50 -11.33 4.10
CA GLN A 70 18.93 -11.59 5.42
C GLN A 70 17.99 -12.80 5.41
N ILE A 71 17.18 -12.95 4.35
CA ILE A 71 16.27 -14.10 4.20
C ILE A 71 17.10 -15.38 4.02
N GLU A 72 18.14 -15.35 3.20
CA GLU A 72 19.07 -16.48 3.04
C GLU A 72 19.73 -16.86 4.37
N LYS A 73 20.22 -15.87 5.13
CA LYS A 73 20.79 -16.10 6.48
C LYS A 73 19.78 -16.71 7.43
N LYS A 74 18.51 -16.29 7.38
CA LYS A 74 17.43 -16.86 8.21
C LYS A 74 17.29 -18.36 8.01
N TYR A 75 17.41 -18.85 6.77
CA TYR A 75 17.23 -20.27 6.43
C TYR A 75 18.54 -21.06 6.26
N GLN A 76 19.70 -20.42 6.45
CA GLN A 76 21.02 -21.03 6.23
C GLN A 76 21.23 -22.34 6.98
N TYR A 77 20.68 -22.47 8.19
CA TYR A 77 20.86 -23.64 9.07
C TYR A 77 19.56 -24.41 9.34
N LEU A 78 18.57 -24.30 8.43
CA LEU A 78 17.27 -24.94 8.62
C LEU A 78 17.38 -26.47 8.75
N GLU A 79 18.35 -27.11 8.10
CA GLU A 79 18.56 -28.56 8.18
C GLU A 79 18.90 -29.08 9.59
N ARG A 80 19.30 -28.18 10.50
CA ARG A 80 19.59 -28.50 11.92
C ARG A 80 18.35 -28.42 12.80
N LYS A 81 17.22 -28.03 12.23
CA LYS A 81 15.94 -27.80 12.90
C LYS A 81 14.98 -28.98 12.69
N GLY A 82 13.78 -28.90 13.26
CA GLY A 82 12.75 -29.92 13.07
C GLY A 82 11.97 -29.74 11.77
N LEU A 83 11.22 -30.78 11.37
CA LEU A 83 10.34 -30.72 10.20
C LEU A 83 9.28 -29.61 10.35
N GLN A 84 8.79 -29.38 11.57
CA GLN A 84 7.85 -28.30 11.85
C GLN A 84 8.45 -26.91 11.57
N ASP A 85 9.75 -26.71 11.87
CA ASP A 85 10.44 -25.45 11.56
C ASP A 85 10.57 -25.24 10.05
N ALA A 86 10.76 -26.31 9.28
CA ALA A 86 10.83 -26.25 7.82
C ALA A 86 9.48 -25.94 7.16
N VAL A 87 8.40 -26.51 7.70
CA VAL A 87 7.02 -26.17 7.28
C VAL A 87 6.71 -24.71 7.60
N ALA A 88 7.05 -24.24 8.81
CA ALA A 88 6.88 -22.85 9.20
C ALA A 88 7.70 -21.90 8.30
N ALA A 89 8.95 -22.24 8.00
CA ALA A 89 9.80 -21.47 7.09
C ALA A 89 9.15 -21.25 5.72
N ARG A 90 8.54 -22.31 5.15
CA ARG A 90 7.83 -22.23 3.86
C ARG A 90 6.58 -21.35 3.95
N GLN A 91 5.82 -21.46 5.04
CA GLN A 91 4.63 -20.65 5.25
C GLN A 91 4.98 -19.17 5.44
N ASP A 92 6.00 -18.87 6.24
CA ASP A 92 6.44 -17.50 6.49
C ASP A 92 6.95 -16.84 5.20
N LEU A 93 7.71 -17.58 4.37
CA LEU A 93 8.17 -17.08 3.08
C LEU A 93 7.00 -16.81 2.11
N SER A 94 5.97 -17.66 2.13
CA SER A 94 4.75 -17.46 1.33
C SER A 94 3.92 -16.26 1.79
N ASN A 95 3.82 -16.04 3.10
CA ASN A 95 3.17 -14.84 3.64
C ASN A 95 3.94 -13.58 3.23
N PHE A 96 5.27 -13.61 3.30
CA PHE A 96 6.13 -12.51 2.88
C PHE A 96 5.99 -12.21 1.38
N GLU A 97 5.97 -13.25 0.54
CA GLU A 97 5.71 -13.10 -0.90
C GLU A 97 4.36 -12.43 -1.17
N SER A 98 3.31 -12.84 -0.47
CA SER A 98 1.97 -12.24 -0.56
C SER A 98 1.96 -10.77 -0.15
N ASP A 99 2.63 -10.43 0.96
CA ASP A 99 2.78 -9.04 1.42
C ASP A 99 3.52 -8.19 0.36
N LEU A 100 4.59 -8.71 -0.25
CA LEU A 100 5.32 -8.02 -1.33
C LEU A 100 4.48 -7.82 -2.58
N GLN A 101 3.74 -8.84 -3.03
CA GLN A 101 2.84 -8.73 -4.17
C GLN A 101 1.74 -7.68 -3.93
N THR A 102 1.17 -7.67 -2.72
CA THR A 102 0.16 -6.68 -2.33
C THR A 102 0.74 -5.27 -2.29
N LEU A 103 1.95 -5.08 -1.75
CA LEU A 103 2.63 -3.79 -1.77
C LEU A 103 2.88 -3.27 -3.19
N LEU A 104 3.34 -4.14 -4.10
CA LEU A 104 3.56 -3.78 -5.49
C LEU A 104 2.24 -3.32 -6.14
N GLN A 105 1.15 -4.06 -5.93
CA GLN A 105 -0.15 -3.69 -6.45
C GLN A 105 -0.66 -2.35 -5.90
N LEU A 106 -0.53 -2.12 -4.59
CA LEU A 106 -0.98 -0.87 -3.96
C LEU A 106 -0.16 0.33 -4.43
N ASN A 107 1.15 0.19 -4.59
CA ASN A 107 2.00 1.24 -5.12
C ASN A 107 1.65 1.57 -6.58
N GLN A 108 1.44 0.54 -7.42
CA GLN A 108 1.00 0.74 -8.80
C GLN A 108 -0.38 1.41 -8.87
N GLN A 109 -1.30 1.03 -7.98
CA GLN A 109 -2.61 1.68 -7.87
C GLN A 109 -2.46 3.15 -7.44
N LYS A 110 -1.61 3.44 -6.46
CA LYS A 110 -1.32 4.82 -6.03
C LYS A 110 -0.75 5.65 -7.18
N GLU A 111 0.21 5.13 -7.94
CA GLU A 111 0.76 5.79 -9.13
C GLU A 111 -0.34 6.08 -10.18
N HIS A 112 -1.25 5.13 -10.39
CA HIS A 112 -2.40 5.29 -11.28
C HIS A 112 -3.36 6.39 -10.81
N ASP A 113 -3.70 6.38 -9.52
CA ASP A 113 -4.64 7.32 -8.91
C ASP A 113 -4.09 8.76 -8.92
N ILE A 114 -2.78 8.93 -8.67
CA ILE A 114 -2.10 10.22 -8.81
C ILE A 114 -2.16 10.72 -10.26
N LYS A 115 -1.83 9.85 -11.24
CA LYS A 115 -1.84 10.20 -12.66
C LYS A 115 -3.22 10.62 -13.17
N ASN A 116 -4.28 10.06 -12.59
CA ASN A 116 -5.66 10.35 -12.96
C ASN A 116 -6.32 11.39 -12.05
N PHE A 117 -5.54 12.10 -11.21
CA PHE A 117 -6.02 13.14 -10.31
C PHE A 117 -7.11 12.66 -9.32
N VAL A 118 -7.07 11.36 -8.94
CA VAL A 118 -7.95 10.78 -7.91
C VAL A 118 -7.47 11.18 -6.52
N CYS A 119 -6.16 11.26 -6.31
CA CYS A 119 -5.55 11.75 -5.07
C CYS A 119 -4.28 12.57 -5.33
N LEU A 120 -3.85 13.32 -4.31
CA LEU A 120 -2.63 14.12 -4.30
C LEU A 120 -1.51 13.42 -3.52
N ALA A 121 -0.30 13.48 -4.07
CA ALA A 121 0.94 13.07 -3.41
C ALA A 121 2.05 14.07 -3.77
N SER A 122 3.06 14.18 -2.90
CA SER A 122 4.29 14.93 -3.17
C SER A 122 5.20 14.20 -4.15
N ASP A 123 6.08 14.94 -4.82
CA ASP A 123 7.10 14.37 -5.72
C ASP A 123 7.99 13.33 -5.01
N ALA A 124 8.25 13.54 -3.71
CA ALA A 124 9.02 12.61 -2.89
C ALA A 124 8.29 11.28 -2.69
N GLU A 125 6.98 11.30 -2.48
CA GLU A 125 6.16 10.09 -2.35
C GLU A 125 6.09 9.31 -3.66
N ILE A 126 5.99 10.00 -4.81
CA ILE A 126 6.00 9.38 -6.14
C ILE A 126 7.35 8.69 -6.41
N ALA A 127 8.46 9.42 -6.20
CA ALA A 127 9.80 8.86 -6.38
C ALA A 127 10.08 7.69 -5.41
N GLY A 128 9.56 7.78 -4.18
CA GLY A 128 9.61 6.73 -3.17
C GLY A 128 8.90 5.45 -3.63
N ALA A 129 7.67 5.55 -4.11
CA ALA A 129 6.87 4.41 -4.58
C ALA A 129 7.54 3.67 -5.76
N ALA A 130 8.03 4.40 -6.77
CA ALA A 130 8.72 3.79 -7.90
C ALA A 130 10.00 3.04 -7.48
N SER A 131 10.76 3.61 -6.53
CA SER A 131 11.97 2.96 -6.02
C SER A 131 11.65 1.75 -5.13
N GLN A 132 10.54 1.79 -4.40
CA GLN A 132 10.03 0.66 -3.63
C GLN A 132 9.59 -0.47 -4.55
N ASN A 133 8.90 -0.17 -5.66
CA ASN A 133 8.49 -1.16 -6.66
C ASN A 133 9.69 -1.92 -7.23
N GLN A 134 10.75 -1.22 -7.65
CA GLN A 134 11.99 -1.86 -8.11
C GLN A 134 12.61 -2.79 -7.06
N SER A 135 12.55 -2.39 -5.79
CA SER A 135 13.08 -3.20 -4.70
C SER A 135 12.23 -4.45 -4.46
N ILE A 136 10.90 -4.31 -4.49
CA ILE A 136 9.95 -5.42 -4.36
C ILE A 136 10.14 -6.41 -5.50
N GLU A 137 10.19 -5.95 -6.74
CA GLU A 137 10.39 -6.78 -7.93
C GLU A 137 11.69 -7.58 -7.86
N TYR A 138 12.78 -6.95 -7.42
CA TYR A 138 14.06 -7.63 -7.22
C TYR A 138 13.94 -8.77 -6.18
N ILE A 139 13.29 -8.50 -5.05
CA ILE A 139 13.14 -9.51 -3.99
C ILE A 139 12.25 -10.66 -4.47
N LEU A 140 11.11 -10.35 -5.10
CA LEU A 140 10.21 -11.35 -5.68
C LEU A 140 10.94 -12.25 -6.68
N ALA A 141 11.81 -11.70 -7.52
CA ALA A 141 12.61 -12.46 -8.47
C ALA A 141 13.61 -13.43 -7.80
N ALA A 142 14.05 -13.15 -6.57
CA ALA A 142 14.97 -14.00 -5.81
C ALA A 142 14.27 -15.09 -4.98
N LEU A 143 12.97 -14.93 -4.64
CA LEU A 143 12.25 -15.87 -3.78
C LEU A 143 12.25 -17.33 -4.29
N PRO A 144 12.14 -17.64 -5.60
CA PRO A 144 12.15 -19.02 -6.09
C PRO A 144 13.41 -19.81 -5.68
N ASP A 145 14.58 -19.15 -5.70
CA ASP A 145 15.84 -19.79 -5.29
C ASP A 145 15.86 -20.04 -3.77
N ILE A 146 15.29 -19.14 -2.98
CA ILE A 146 15.16 -19.30 -1.53
C ILE A 146 14.19 -20.46 -1.21
N TYR A 147 13.06 -20.57 -1.91
CA TYR A 147 12.16 -21.71 -1.77
C TYR A 147 12.85 -23.04 -2.05
N LYS A 148 13.68 -23.10 -3.09
CA LYS A 148 14.47 -24.30 -3.42
C LYS A 148 15.46 -24.66 -2.30
N VAL A 149 16.08 -23.67 -1.67
CA VAL A 149 16.95 -23.91 -0.49
C VAL A 149 16.15 -24.51 0.66
N ILE A 150 14.95 -23.98 0.95
CA ILE A 150 14.06 -24.54 1.99
C ILE A 150 13.66 -25.98 1.65
N GLU A 151 13.29 -26.26 0.40
CA GLU A 151 12.90 -27.60 -0.05
C GLU A 151 14.02 -28.62 0.13
N VAL A 152 15.24 -28.28 -0.33
CA VAL A 152 16.42 -29.15 -0.18
C VAL A 152 16.70 -29.44 1.30
N LYS A 153 16.60 -28.42 2.17
CA LYS A 153 16.83 -28.59 3.61
C LYS A 153 15.71 -29.40 4.28
N THR A 154 14.47 -29.25 3.83
CA THR A 154 13.33 -30.08 4.28
C THR A 154 13.59 -31.56 3.99
N ALA A 155 13.99 -31.90 2.76
CA ALA A 155 14.29 -33.28 2.38
C ALA A 155 15.46 -33.87 3.20
N GLN A 156 16.46 -33.06 3.56
CA GLN A 156 17.56 -33.50 4.44
C GLN A 156 17.09 -33.84 5.86
N ILE A 157 16.13 -33.08 6.39
CA ILE A 157 15.52 -33.35 7.70
C ILE A 157 14.74 -34.67 7.66
N GLU A 158 13.90 -34.87 6.64
CA GLU A 158 13.10 -36.09 6.46
C GLU A 158 13.99 -37.33 6.39
N ALA A 159 15.02 -37.31 5.53
CA ALA A 159 15.97 -38.41 5.39
C ALA A 159 16.78 -38.70 6.67
N SER A 160 16.94 -37.70 7.54
CA SER A 160 17.62 -37.87 8.84
C SER A 160 16.70 -38.49 9.90
N ASN A 161 15.40 -38.26 9.81
CA ASN A 161 14.40 -38.83 10.72
C ASN A 161 14.07 -40.29 10.39
N GLU A 162 14.07 -40.68 9.10
CA GLU A 162 13.87 -42.08 8.69
C GLU A 162 15.00 -43.03 9.14
N LYS A 163 16.17 -42.49 9.47
CA LYS A 163 17.34 -43.25 9.94
C LYS A 163 17.38 -43.43 11.46
N ARG A 164 16.43 -42.85 12.19
CA ARG A 164 16.32 -42.93 13.66
C ARG A 164 15.21 -43.87 14.06
#